data_AF-A0A2S5MP66-F1
#
_entry.id   AF-A0A2S5MP66-F1
#
_cell.length_a   1.000
_cell.length_b   1.000
_cell.length_c   1.000
_cell.angle_alpha   90.00
_cell.angle_beta   90.00
_cell.angle_gamma   90.00
#
_symmetry.space_group_name_H-M   'P 1'
#
loop_
_entity.id
_entity.type
_entity.pdbx_description
1 polymer ?
#
loop_
_entity_poly.entity_id
_entity_poly.type
_entity_poly.pdbx_seq_one_letter_code
_entity_poly.pdbx_strand_id
1 'polypeptide(L)'
;MTAASQEHYVQCEELLRARDRDLWLACLFAPQAARPHIHALYAFAQETADVSGKVTQPLLGEMRLQWWVDALEADAAQGEGVRANPVADALIDTIERFSLPRSEFVALTDAHIFDLYDDAMPTWTALEDYCRATASAPIRWAAQILGADLQAPSAGAFDAAGVALGLTRILRALPEGPDQQKFLPDEAFAHVGEPSGRREELGPIVKKLHGLAQSHYEQARRLAADLGPARAALLP
;
A
#
# COMPACT_ATOMS: atom_id res chain seq x y z
N MET A 1 -26.72 -7.30 -6.48
CA MET A 1 -25.37 -7.30 -5.92
C MET A 1 -25.40 -8.15 -4.69
N THR A 2 -24.55 -9.17 -4.63
CA THR A 2 -24.53 -10.16 -3.57
C THR A 2 -23.59 -9.67 -2.48
N ALA A 3 -24.10 -9.49 -1.26
CA ALA A 3 -23.27 -9.08 -0.14
C ALA A 3 -22.18 -10.12 0.13
N ALA A 4 -20.98 -9.67 0.51
CA ALA A 4 -19.91 -10.57 0.93
C ALA A 4 -20.31 -11.43 2.14
N SER A 5 -19.70 -12.62 2.24
CA SER A 5 -19.88 -13.46 3.44
C SER A 5 -19.28 -12.77 4.66
N GLN A 6 -20.00 -12.79 5.78
CA GLN A 6 -19.47 -12.28 7.05
C GLN A 6 -18.18 -13.02 7.47
N GLU A 7 -18.07 -14.29 7.10
CA GLU A 7 -16.87 -15.11 7.35
C GLU A 7 -15.65 -14.59 6.59
N HIS A 8 -15.84 -14.10 5.36
CA HIS A 8 -14.74 -13.56 4.55
C HIS A 8 -14.17 -12.26 5.15
N TYR A 9 -15.01 -11.41 5.75
CA TYR A 9 -14.55 -10.26 6.51
C TYR A 9 -13.73 -10.65 7.76
N VAL A 10 -14.14 -11.71 8.46
CA VAL A 10 -13.40 -12.22 9.62
C VAL A 10 -12.03 -12.74 9.17
N GLN A 11 -11.97 -13.46 8.05
CA GLN A 11 -10.70 -13.94 7.49
C GLN A 11 -9.77 -12.78 7.08
N CYS A 12 -10.30 -11.67 6.54
CA CYS A 12 -9.50 -10.47 6.29
C CYS A 12 -8.89 -9.89 7.57
N GLU A 13 -9.66 -9.84 8.67
CA GLU A 13 -9.14 -9.41 9.98
C GLU A 13 -8.04 -10.35 10.48
N GLU A 14 -8.25 -11.66 10.39
CA GLU A 14 -7.29 -12.66 10.84
C GLU A 14 -5.97 -12.60 10.07
N LEU A 15 -6.05 -12.44 8.74
CA LEU A 15 -4.88 -12.23 7.87
C LEU A 15 -4.10 -10.99 8.30
N LEU A 16 -4.78 -9.86 8.45
CA LEU A 16 -4.15 -8.60 8.84
C LEU A 16 -3.49 -8.72 10.22
N ARG A 17 -4.20 -9.30 11.18
CA ARG A 17 -3.71 -9.52 12.54
C ARG A 17 -2.44 -10.40 12.58
N ALA A 18 -2.36 -11.39 11.69
CA ALA A 18 -1.24 -12.32 11.62
C ALA A 18 -0.01 -11.71 10.91
N ARG A 19 -0.22 -10.88 9.88
CA ARG A 19 0.87 -10.37 9.02
C ARG A 19 1.38 -8.99 9.42
N ASP A 20 0.50 -8.08 9.85
CA ASP A 20 0.88 -6.73 10.29
C ASP A 20 0.07 -6.35 11.53
N ARG A 21 0.63 -6.74 12.69
CA ARG A 21 0.00 -6.53 14.00
C ARG A 21 -0.18 -5.04 14.31
N ASP A 22 0.75 -4.20 13.89
CA ASP A 22 0.72 -2.76 14.15
C ASP A 22 -0.41 -2.10 13.33
N LEU A 23 -0.53 -2.45 12.05
CA LEU A 23 -1.63 -2.00 11.20
C LEU A 23 -2.99 -2.50 11.72
N TRP A 24 -3.10 -3.77 12.12
CA TRP A 24 -4.33 -4.29 12.73
C TRP A 24 -4.72 -3.50 13.99
N LEU A 25 -3.76 -3.21 14.87
CA LEU A 25 -4.00 -2.39 16.07
C LEU A 25 -4.45 -0.98 15.71
N ALA A 26 -3.82 -0.35 14.70
CA ALA A 26 -4.21 0.97 14.21
C ALA A 26 -5.66 0.99 13.70
N CYS A 27 -6.10 -0.05 12.98
CA CYS A 27 -7.48 -0.16 12.50
C CYS A 27 -8.53 -0.21 13.62
N LEU A 28 -8.18 -0.61 14.84
CA LEU A 28 -9.13 -0.67 15.97
C LEU A 28 -9.63 0.71 16.42
N PHE A 29 -8.93 1.79 16.06
CA PHE A 29 -9.36 3.15 16.35
C PHE A 29 -10.44 3.66 15.38
N ALA A 30 -10.66 2.98 14.25
CA ALA A 30 -11.79 3.27 13.38
C ALA A 30 -13.12 2.86 14.05
N PRO A 31 -14.25 3.49 13.68
CA PRO A 31 -15.58 3.07 14.13
C PRO A 31 -15.84 1.59 13.82
N GLN A 32 -16.48 0.86 14.74
CA GLN A 32 -16.67 -0.59 14.63
C GLN A 32 -17.29 -1.04 13.30
N ALA A 33 -18.25 -0.26 12.78
CA ALA A 33 -18.92 -0.57 11.52
C ALA A 33 -18.02 -0.43 10.26
N ALA A 34 -16.95 0.37 10.34
CA ALA A 34 -16.01 0.58 9.23
C ALA A 34 -14.87 -0.45 9.21
N ARG A 35 -14.55 -1.05 10.36
CA ARG A 35 -13.38 -1.93 10.51
C ARG A 35 -13.35 -3.11 9.54
N PRO A 36 -14.44 -3.88 9.30
CA PRO A 36 -14.39 -5.00 8.36
C PRO A 36 -13.94 -4.58 6.96
N HIS A 37 -14.43 -3.43 6.49
CA HIS A 37 -14.11 -2.86 5.19
C HIS A 37 -12.66 -2.35 5.10
N ILE A 38 -12.18 -1.72 6.18
CA ILE A 38 -10.77 -1.31 6.30
C ILE A 38 -9.85 -2.54 6.36
N HIS A 39 -10.24 -3.61 7.05
CA HIS A 39 -9.45 -4.84 7.05
C HIS A 39 -9.41 -5.49 5.66
N ALA A 40 -10.52 -5.49 4.90
CA ALA A 40 -10.57 -6.06 3.57
C ALA A 40 -9.61 -5.37 2.58
N LEU A 41 -9.58 -4.03 2.54
CA LEU A 41 -8.66 -3.30 1.65
C LEU A 41 -7.19 -3.48 2.06
N TYR A 42 -6.89 -3.52 3.36
CA TYR A 42 -5.51 -3.75 3.82
C TYR A 42 -5.07 -5.19 3.63
N ALA A 43 -5.97 -6.17 3.77
CA ALA A 43 -5.70 -7.56 3.42
C ALA A 43 -5.38 -7.70 1.92
N PHE A 44 -6.12 -7.00 1.05
CA PHE A 44 -5.79 -6.93 -0.38
C PHE A 44 -4.41 -6.33 -0.63
N ALA A 45 -4.11 -5.16 -0.04
CA ALA A 45 -2.81 -4.50 -0.20
C ALA A 45 -1.64 -5.38 0.27
N GLN A 46 -1.85 -6.21 1.30
CA GLN A 46 -0.86 -7.20 1.73
C GLN A 46 -0.76 -8.39 0.78
N GLU A 47 -1.87 -8.92 0.27
CA GLU A 47 -1.84 -10.03 -0.68
C GLU A 47 -1.07 -9.68 -1.95
N THR A 48 -1.22 -8.45 -2.47
CA THR A 48 -0.47 -7.97 -3.64
C THR A 48 1.00 -7.71 -3.31
N ALA A 49 1.31 -7.06 -2.19
CA ALA A 49 2.69 -6.81 -1.77
C ALA A 49 3.49 -8.09 -1.51
N ASP A 50 2.85 -9.12 -0.94
CA ASP A 50 3.49 -10.39 -0.61
C ASP A 50 3.81 -11.26 -1.84
N VAL A 51 3.32 -10.92 -3.04
CA VAL A 51 3.46 -11.78 -4.23
C VAL A 51 4.93 -12.05 -4.54
N SER A 52 5.79 -11.02 -4.48
CA SER A 52 7.23 -11.12 -4.76
C SER A 52 7.92 -12.12 -3.83
N GLY A 53 7.56 -12.15 -2.55
CA GLY A 53 8.09 -13.10 -1.57
C GLY A 53 7.56 -14.53 -1.70
N LYS A 54 6.49 -14.75 -2.49
CA LYS A 54 5.83 -16.05 -2.68
C LYS A 54 6.17 -16.73 -4.01
N VAL A 55 7.04 -16.13 -4.84
CA VAL A 55 7.42 -16.65 -6.16
C VAL A 55 8.93 -16.60 -6.35
N THR A 56 9.45 -17.44 -7.25
CA THR A 56 10.87 -17.44 -7.63
C THR A 56 11.09 -16.92 -9.06
N GLN A 57 10.04 -16.91 -9.89
CA GLN A 57 10.10 -16.45 -11.27
C GLN A 57 9.19 -15.23 -11.42
N PRO A 58 9.67 -14.10 -11.99
CA PRO A 58 8.86 -12.89 -12.14
C PRO A 58 7.52 -13.16 -12.85
N LEU A 59 7.53 -13.96 -13.91
CA LEU A 59 6.33 -14.33 -14.66
C LEU A 59 5.23 -14.97 -13.79
N LEU A 60 5.59 -15.79 -12.79
CA LEU A 60 4.61 -16.38 -11.87
C LEU A 60 4.00 -15.31 -10.94
N GLY A 61 4.78 -14.29 -10.60
CA GLY A 61 4.30 -13.12 -9.86
C GLY A 61 3.35 -12.29 -10.71
N GLU A 62 3.71 -12.00 -11.95
CA GLU A 62 2.86 -11.26 -12.90
C GLU A 62 1.52 -11.96 -13.08
N MET A 63 1.50 -13.28 -13.26
CA MET A 63 0.25 -14.04 -13.38
C MET A 63 -0.65 -13.93 -12.13
N ARG A 64 -0.05 -13.86 -10.92
CA ARG A 64 -0.80 -13.68 -9.67
C ARG A 64 -1.34 -12.26 -9.52
N LEU A 65 -0.57 -11.26 -9.91
CA LEU A 65 -1.01 -9.86 -9.94
C LEU A 65 -2.10 -9.66 -11.00
N GLN A 66 -1.94 -10.26 -12.19
CA GLN A 66 -2.95 -10.22 -13.24
C GLN A 66 -4.28 -10.83 -12.79
N TRP A 67 -4.25 -11.93 -12.03
CA TRP A 67 -5.49 -12.47 -11.44
C TRP A 67 -6.22 -11.45 -10.56
N TRP A 68 -5.50 -10.62 -9.80
CA TRP A 68 -6.11 -9.54 -9.02
C TRP A 68 -6.70 -8.44 -9.91
N VAL A 69 -5.99 -8.05 -10.97
CA VAL A 69 -6.50 -7.09 -11.96
C VAL A 69 -7.80 -7.61 -12.59
N ASP A 70 -7.80 -8.86 -13.05
CA ASP A 70 -8.96 -9.52 -13.64
C ASP A 70 -10.11 -9.63 -12.63
N ALA A 71 -9.84 -9.99 -11.38
CA ALA A 71 -10.84 -10.08 -10.32
C ALA A 71 -11.51 -8.74 -9.97
N LEU A 72 -10.84 -7.63 -10.25
CA LEU A 72 -11.36 -6.27 -10.05
C LEU A 72 -12.22 -5.78 -11.23
N GLU A 73 -12.18 -6.46 -12.39
CA GLU A 73 -13.03 -6.12 -13.53
C GLU A 73 -14.52 -6.34 -13.19
N ALA A 74 -15.38 -5.44 -13.67
CA ALA A 74 -16.78 -5.40 -13.25
C ALA A 74 -17.55 -6.69 -13.49
N ASP A 75 -17.32 -7.33 -14.64
CA ASP A 75 -18.02 -8.54 -15.04
C ASP A 75 -17.46 -9.78 -14.31
N ALA A 76 -16.14 -9.83 -14.11
CA ALA A 76 -15.46 -10.91 -13.42
C ALA A 76 -15.69 -10.89 -11.90
N ALA A 77 -15.87 -9.70 -11.31
CA ALA A 77 -16.09 -9.50 -9.87
C ALA A 77 -17.33 -10.24 -9.33
N GLN A 78 -18.28 -10.62 -10.18
CA GLN A 78 -19.47 -11.38 -9.80
C GLN A 78 -19.34 -12.89 -10.04
N GLY A 79 -18.21 -13.36 -10.58
CA GLY A 79 -17.96 -14.77 -10.87
C GLY A 79 -17.71 -15.60 -9.61
N GLU A 80 -18.26 -16.81 -9.53
CA GLU A 80 -18.15 -17.70 -8.37
C GLU A 80 -16.71 -17.96 -7.93
N GLY A 81 -15.77 -18.07 -8.88
CA GLY A 81 -14.35 -18.28 -8.59
C GLY A 81 -13.70 -17.10 -7.86
N VAL A 82 -14.08 -15.85 -8.19
CA VAL A 82 -13.59 -14.64 -7.51
C VAL A 82 -14.21 -14.54 -6.12
N ARG A 83 -15.53 -14.78 -6.02
CA ARG A 83 -16.28 -14.75 -4.75
C ARG A 83 -15.89 -15.88 -3.78
N ALA A 84 -15.24 -16.94 -4.26
CA ALA A 84 -14.68 -18.00 -3.42
C ALA A 84 -13.36 -17.60 -2.73
N ASN A 85 -12.67 -16.54 -3.21
CA ASN A 85 -11.52 -15.97 -2.52
C ASN A 85 -12.02 -14.99 -1.44
N PRO A 86 -11.74 -15.23 -0.14
CA PRO A 86 -12.27 -14.39 0.93
C PRO A 86 -11.91 -12.91 0.83
N VAL A 87 -10.66 -12.62 0.47
CA VAL A 87 -10.17 -11.24 0.37
C VAL A 87 -10.84 -10.55 -0.81
N ALA A 88 -10.95 -11.22 -1.96
CA ALA A 88 -11.61 -10.66 -3.14
C ALA A 88 -13.11 -10.42 -2.90
N ASP A 89 -13.82 -11.38 -2.31
CA ASP A 89 -15.25 -11.27 -1.98
C ASP A 89 -15.54 -10.06 -1.08
N ALA A 90 -14.79 -9.94 0.03
CA ALA A 90 -14.91 -8.84 0.99
C ALA A 90 -14.48 -7.49 0.41
N LEU A 91 -13.44 -7.49 -0.44
CA LEU A 91 -12.96 -6.30 -1.13
C LEU A 91 -13.99 -5.76 -2.13
N ILE A 92 -14.56 -6.62 -2.97
CA ILE A 92 -15.52 -6.23 -4.00
C ILE A 92 -16.78 -5.62 -3.36
N ASP A 93 -17.31 -6.24 -2.30
CA ASP A 93 -18.42 -5.66 -1.54
C ASP A 93 -18.06 -4.29 -0.95
N THR A 94 -16.84 -4.15 -0.44
CA THR A 94 -16.33 -2.88 0.10
C THR A 94 -16.20 -1.80 -0.98
N ILE A 95 -15.61 -2.13 -2.13
CA ILE A 95 -15.48 -1.23 -3.27
C ILE A 95 -16.86 -0.70 -3.70
N GLU A 96 -17.83 -1.60 -3.81
CA GLU A 96 -19.19 -1.28 -4.23
C GLU A 96 -19.93 -0.43 -3.19
N ARG A 97 -19.82 -0.76 -1.90
CA ARG A 97 -20.50 -0.07 -0.80
C ARG A 97 -20.02 1.37 -0.61
N PHE A 98 -18.74 1.64 -0.85
CA PHE A 98 -18.12 2.95 -0.62
C PHE A 98 -17.77 3.69 -1.91
N SER A 99 -18.18 3.16 -3.07
CA SER A 99 -17.88 3.71 -4.40
C SER A 99 -16.39 4.00 -4.58
N LEU A 100 -15.54 3.04 -4.17
CA LEU A 100 -14.10 3.18 -4.27
C LEU A 100 -13.67 3.02 -5.75
N PRO A 101 -12.71 3.81 -6.23
CA PRO A 101 -12.29 3.76 -7.64
C PRO A 101 -11.47 2.49 -7.91
N ARG A 102 -12.06 1.50 -8.61
CA ARG A 102 -11.40 0.24 -9.01
C ARG A 102 -10.05 0.45 -9.70
N SER A 103 -9.94 1.50 -10.51
CA SER A 103 -8.70 1.87 -11.20
C SER A 103 -7.52 2.12 -10.25
N GLU A 104 -7.76 2.59 -9.03
CA GLU A 104 -6.68 2.78 -8.06
C GLU A 104 -6.18 1.46 -7.47
N PHE A 105 -7.04 0.45 -7.33
CA PHE A 105 -6.63 -0.90 -6.90
C PHE A 105 -5.80 -1.59 -7.99
N VAL A 106 -6.19 -1.41 -9.26
CA VAL A 106 -5.38 -1.85 -10.40
C VAL A 106 -4.02 -1.15 -10.40
N ALA A 107 -3.98 0.18 -10.25
CA ALA A 107 -2.72 0.93 -10.19
C ALA A 107 -1.80 0.50 -9.04
N LEU A 108 -2.36 0.19 -7.85
CA LEU A 108 -1.58 -0.40 -6.74
C LEU A 108 -1.01 -1.77 -7.14
N THR A 109 -1.82 -2.61 -7.78
CA THR A 109 -1.40 -3.95 -8.21
C THR A 109 -0.29 -3.86 -9.25
N ASP A 110 -0.41 -2.97 -10.22
CA ASP A 110 0.60 -2.71 -11.26
C ASP A 110 1.90 -2.16 -10.66
N ALA A 111 1.82 -1.33 -9.62
CA ALA A 111 3.01 -0.84 -8.93
C ALA A 111 3.85 -1.98 -8.31
N HIS A 112 3.22 -3.06 -7.86
CA HIS A 112 3.91 -4.25 -7.33
C HIS A 112 4.59 -5.11 -8.41
N ILE A 113 4.40 -4.82 -9.70
CA ILE A 113 5.22 -5.43 -10.76
C ILE A 113 6.70 -5.10 -10.54
N PHE A 114 7.02 -3.87 -10.10
CA PHE A 114 8.38 -3.47 -9.74
C PHE A 114 9.02 -4.43 -8.73
N ASP A 115 8.24 -4.93 -7.77
CA ASP A 115 8.73 -5.79 -6.70
C ASP A 115 9.18 -7.18 -7.21
N LEU A 116 8.75 -7.57 -8.41
CA LEU A 116 9.10 -8.85 -9.04
C LEU A 116 10.47 -8.85 -9.74
N TYR A 117 11.00 -7.67 -10.04
CA TYR A 117 12.24 -7.49 -10.79
C TYR A 117 13.35 -6.93 -9.90
N ASP A 118 14.60 -7.09 -10.36
CA ASP A 118 15.80 -6.62 -9.67
C ASP A 118 16.29 -5.26 -10.20
N ASP A 119 15.53 -4.64 -11.10
CA ASP A 119 15.82 -3.30 -11.60
C ASP A 119 15.80 -2.27 -10.46
N ALA A 120 16.79 -1.39 -10.44
CA ALA A 120 16.86 -0.34 -9.45
C ALA A 120 15.78 0.72 -9.72
N MET A 121 15.23 1.26 -8.64
CA MET A 121 14.32 2.40 -8.68
C MET A 121 15.04 3.56 -9.41
N PRO A 122 14.47 4.14 -10.46
CA PRO A 122 15.24 5.07 -11.30
C PRO A 122 15.50 6.41 -10.61
N THR A 123 14.49 6.97 -9.94
CA THR A 123 14.54 8.32 -9.36
C THR A 123 13.84 8.42 -7.99
N TRP A 124 14.17 9.45 -7.24
CA TRP A 124 13.48 9.87 -6.01
C TRP A 124 11.99 10.11 -6.27
N THR A 125 11.66 10.72 -7.41
CA THR A 125 10.25 10.91 -7.82
C THR A 125 9.55 9.58 -8.03
N ALA A 126 10.18 8.64 -8.75
CA ALA A 126 9.62 7.31 -8.97
C ALA A 126 9.42 6.55 -7.65
N LEU A 127 10.33 6.71 -6.70
CA LEU A 127 10.20 6.12 -5.36
C LEU A 127 9.00 6.68 -4.60
N GLU A 128 8.80 8.00 -4.64
CA GLU A 128 7.62 8.62 -4.01
C GLU A 128 6.32 8.22 -4.72
N ASP A 129 6.33 8.11 -6.06
CA ASP A 129 5.17 7.66 -6.84
C ASP A 129 4.82 6.19 -6.53
N TYR A 130 5.83 5.34 -6.37
CA TYR A 130 5.65 3.98 -5.85
C TYR A 130 5.00 4.00 -4.46
N CYS A 131 5.49 4.82 -3.53
CA CYS A 131 4.90 4.95 -2.19
C CYS A 131 3.46 5.52 -2.24
N ARG A 132 3.18 6.45 -3.16
CA ARG A 132 1.82 6.98 -3.37
C ARG A 132 0.87 5.87 -3.83
N ALA A 133 1.30 5.03 -4.76
CA ALA A 133 0.50 3.92 -5.25
C ALA A 133 0.27 2.84 -4.18
N THR A 134 1.32 2.44 -3.45
CA THR A 134 1.28 1.25 -2.57
C THR A 134 0.95 1.54 -1.12
N ALA A 135 1.19 2.76 -0.62
CA ALA A 135 0.97 3.13 0.78
C ALA A 135 -0.04 4.27 0.97
N SER A 136 -0.05 5.28 0.10
CA SER A 136 -1.03 6.37 0.19
C SER A 136 -2.43 5.96 -0.26
N ALA A 137 -2.55 5.17 -1.33
CA ALA A 137 -3.86 4.74 -1.81
C ALA A 137 -4.68 3.97 -0.76
N PRO A 138 -4.13 2.96 -0.03
CA PRO A 138 -4.86 2.30 1.06
C PRO A 138 -5.33 3.24 2.17
N ILE A 139 -4.51 4.23 2.54
CA ILE A 139 -4.87 5.26 3.53
C ILE A 139 -6.03 6.14 2.99
N ARG A 140 -5.98 6.55 1.72
CA ARG A 140 -7.07 7.30 1.08
C ARG A 140 -8.37 6.50 1.01
N TRP A 141 -8.32 5.21 0.69
CA TRP A 141 -9.50 4.35 0.68
C TRP A 141 -10.11 4.20 2.09
N ALA A 142 -9.26 3.99 3.11
CA ALA A 142 -9.70 3.97 4.50
C ALA A 142 -10.33 5.31 4.91
N ALA A 143 -9.76 6.44 4.49
CA ALA A 143 -10.33 7.76 4.72
C ALA A 143 -11.70 7.94 4.05
N GLN A 144 -11.87 7.49 2.80
CA GLN A 144 -13.15 7.53 2.08
C GLN A 144 -14.21 6.67 2.78
N ILE A 145 -13.86 5.47 3.27
CA ILE A 145 -14.74 4.62 4.09
C ILE A 145 -15.20 5.34 5.36
N LEU A 146 -14.32 6.15 5.94
CA LEU A 146 -14.60 6.97 7.12
C LEU A 146 -15.32 8.29 6.80
N GLY A 147 -15.70 8.53 5.54
CA GLY A 147 -16.46 9.69 5.10
C GLY A 147 -15.63 10.94 4.84
N ALA A 148 -14.32 10.81 4.57
CA ALA A 148 -13.50 11.94 4.15
C ALA A 148 -13.96 12.51 2.80
N ASP A 149 -13.97 13.83 2.68
CA ASP A 149 -13.99 14.50 1.39
C ASP A 149 -12.57 14.52 0.81
N LEU A 150 -12.32 13.66 -0.17
CA LEU A 150 -11.01 13.57 -0.84
C LEU A 150 -10.71 14.77 -1.76
N GLN A 151 -11.67 15.69 -1.98
CA GLN A 151 -11.46 16.94 -2.71
C GLN A 151 -11.10 18.11 -1.79
N ALA A 152 -11.25 17.94 -0.47
CA ALA A 152 -10.89 18.97 0.50
C ALA A 152 -9.36 19.14 0.57
N PRO A 153 -8.83 20.35 0.88
CA PRO A 153 -7.39 20.56 1.05
C PRO A 153 -6.74 19.63 2.08
N SER A 154 -7.50 19.21 3.10
CA SER A 154 -7.04 18.28 4.13
C SER A 154 -6.79 16.86 3.61
N ALA A 155 -7.32 16.49 2.44
CA ALA A 155 -7.10 15.18 1.82
C ALA A 155 -5.62 14.91 1.50
N GLY A 156 -4.83 15.98 1.25
CA GLY A 156 -3.39 15.86 1.08
C GLY A 156 -2.66 15.30 2.32
N ALA A 157 -3.31 15.25 3.48
CA ALA A 157 -2.76 14.57 4.66
C ALA A 157 -2.59 13.06 4.43
N PHE A 158 -3.54 12.43 3.73
CA PHE A 158 -3.53 10.99 3.45
C PHE A 158 -2.40 10.61 2.49
N ASP A 159 -2.19 11.43 1.46
CA ASP A 159 -1.10 11.23 0.52
C ASP A 159 0.26 11.38 1.19
N ALA A 160 0.46 12.47 1.94
CA ALA A 160 1.71 12.70 2.65
C ALA A 160 1.98 11.62 3.72
N ALA A 161 0.95 11.17 4.45
CA ALA A 161 1.11 10.09 5.43
C ALA A 161 1.55 8.78 4.78
N GLY A 162 0.93 8.40 3.65
CA GLY A 162 1.29 7.18 2.95
C GLY A 162 2.70 7.20 2.37
N VAL A 163 3.15 8.34 1.83
CA VAL A 163 4.54 8.48 1.37
C VAL A 163 5.50 8.37 2.55
N ALA A 164 5.21 9.03 3.67
CA ALA A 164 6.05 8.93 4.87
C ALA A 164 6.13 7.48 5.39
N LEU A 165 5.00 6.77 5.43
CA LEU A 165 4.93 5.37 5.84
C LEU A 165 5.69 4.45 4.89
N GLY A 166 5.50 4.60 3.57
CA GLY A 166 6.19 3.82 2.54
C GLY A 166 7.71 3.98 2.61
N LEU A 167 8.19 5.23 2.67
CA LEU A 167 9.62 5.51 2.83
C LEU A 167 10.18 4.96 4.14
N THR A 168 9.40 5.02 5.22
CA THR A 168 9.79 4.45 6.52
C THR A 168 9.88 2.92 6.46
N ARG A 169 8.96 2.25 5.76
CA ARG A 169 8.99 0.80 5.55
C ARG A 169 10.21 0.39 4.73
N ILE A 170 10.51 1.10 3.64
CA ILE A 170 11.74 0.89 2.85
C ILE A 170 12.98 1.04 3.74
N LEU A 171 13.09 2.13 4.51
CA LEU A 171 14.20 2.35 5.43
C LEU A 171 14.36 1.22 6.46
N ARG A 172 13.26 0.69 6.98
CA ARG A 172 13.25 -0.43 7.93
C ARG A 172 13.65 -1.76 7.30
N ALA A 173 13.35 -1.95 6.02
CA ALA A 173 13.66 -3.17 5.28
C ALA A 173 15.12 -3.20 4.78
N LEU A 174 15.79 -2.06 4.60
CA LEU A 174 17.19 -2.01 4.10
C LEU A 174 18.17 -2.98 4.78
N PRO A 175 18.12 -3.23 6.11
CA PRO A 175 19.01 -4.19 6.78
C PRO A 175 18.71 -5.66 6.46
N GLU A 176 17.56 -5.98 5.87
CA GLU A 176 17.12 -7.36 5.60
C GLU A 176 17.92 -8.02 4.47
N GLY A 177 18.46 -7.25 3.53
CA GLY A 177 19.29 -7.81 2.47
C GLY A 177 19.56 -6.88 1.28
N PRO A 178 20.44 -7.29 0.35
CA PRO A 178 20.76 -6.52 -0.86
C PRO A 178 19.54 -6.32 -1.76
N ASP A 179 18.58 -7.24 -1.76
CA ASP A 179 17.35 -7.16 -2.57
C ASP A 179 16.53 -5.91 -2.23
N GLN A 180 16.63 -5.41 -1.00
CA GLN A 180 15.95 -4.19 -0.56
C GLN A 180 16.62 -2.91 -1.06
N GLN A 181 17.87 -3.00 -1.54
CA GLN A 181 18.58 -1.85 -2.10
C GLN A 181 18.02 -1.44 -3.46
N LYS A 182 17.22 -2.27 -4.14
CA LYS A 182 16.56 -1.88 -5.40
C LYS A 182 15.62 -0.70 -5.22
N PHE A 183 15.08 -0.47 -4.02
CA PHE A 183 14.26 0.70 -3.72
C PHE A 183 15.08 1.99 -3.52
N LEU A 184 16.41 1.90 -3.43
CA LEU A 184 17.27 3.08 -3.40
C LEU A 184 17.40 3.63 -4.83
N PRO A 185 17.09 4.93 -5.06
CA PRO A 185 17.13 5.48 -6.40
C PRO A 185 18.52 5.39 -7.04
N ASP A 186 18.60 4.93 -8.28
CA ASP A 186 19.85 4.86 -9.06
C ASP A 186 20.50 6.25 -9.20
N GLU A 187 19.69 7.30 -9.34
CA GLU A 187 20.18 8.68 -9.37
C GLU A 187 20.88 9.12 -8.06
N ALA A 188 20.61 8.44 -6.94
CA ALA A 188 21.35 8.66 -5.69
C ALA A 188 22.81 8.18 -5.78
N PHE A 189 23.10 7.26 -6.71
CA PHE A 189 24.42 6.70 -6.96
C PHE A 189 25.10 7.33 -8.19
N ALA A 190 24.52 8.34 -8.83
CA ALA A 190 25.05 8.93 -10.07
C ALA A 190 26.46 9.53 -9.91
N HIS A 191 26.89 9.82 -8.68
CA HIS A 191 28.24 10.32 -8.35
C HIS A 191 29.24 9.20 -7.99
N VAL A 192 28.77 7.95 -7.88
CA VAL A 192 29.57 6.79 -7.47
C VAL A 192 30.11 6.09 -8.71
N GLY A 193 31.39 6.31 -9.02
CA GLY A 193 32.04 5.78 -10.23
C GLY A 193 32.24 4.27 -10.27
N GLU A 194 32.24 3.57 -9.12
CA GLU A 194 32.46 2.10 -9.05
C GLU A 194 31.41 1.39 -8.15
N PRO A 195 30.99 0.15 -8.49
CA PRO A 195 30.01 -0.63 -7.70
C PRO A 195 30.42 -0.90 -6.24
N SER A 196 31.73 -0.97 -5.97
CA SER A 196 32.31 -1.14 -4.63
C SER A 196 32.02 0.03 -3.68
N GLY A 197 31.91 1.25 -4.21
CA GLY A 197 31.58 2.46 -3.44
C GLY A 197 30.12 2.54 -2.98
N ARG A 198 29.21 1.77 -3.60
CA ARG A 198 27.77 1.82 -3.28
C ARG A 198 27.48 1.46 -1.82
N ARG A 199 28.29 0.59 -1.20
CA ARG A 199 28.09 0.17 0.21
C ARG A 199 28.61 1.20 1.23
N GLU A 200 29.66 1.94 0.89
CA GLU A 200 30.22 3.02 1.72
C GLU A 200 29.38 4.31 1.65
N GLU A 201 28.59 4.47 0.58
CA GLU A 201 27.75 5.66 0.32
C GLU A 201 26.27 5.53 0.75
N LEU A 202 25.91 4.47 1.46
CA LEU A 202 24.53 4.31 1.96
C LEU A 202 24.15 5.39 2.99
N GLY A 203 25.10 5.91 3.77
CA GLY A 203 24.83 6.89 4.82
C GLY A 203 24.12 8.16 4.32
N PRO A 204 24.67 8.87 3.32
CA PRO A 204 24.00 10.02 2.69
C PRO A 204 22.63 9.69 2.09
N ILE A 205 22.48 8.54 1.44
CA ILE A 205 21.22 8.11 0.80
C ILE A 205 20.15 7.86 1.85
N VAL A 206 20.48 7.11 2.91
CA VAL A 206 19.60 6.87 4.06
C VAL A 206 19.21 8.18 4.75
N LYS A 207 20.15 9.12 4.90
CA LYS A 207 19.86 10.45 5.46
C LYS A 207 18.87 11.22 4.58
N LYS A 208 18.99 11.14 3.26
CA LYS A 208 18.04 11.78 2.33
C LYS A 208 16.66 11.13 2.39
N LEU A 209 16.58 9.79 2.38
CA LEU A 209 15.33 9.04 2.57
C LEU A 209 14.63 9.43 3.87
N HIS A 210 15.38 9.49 4.98
CA HIS A 210 14.84 9.90 6.28
C HIS A 210 14.31 11.33 6.23
N GLY A 211 15.04 12.27 5.61
CA GLY A 211 14.60 13.64 5.44
C GLY A 211 13.31 13.77 4.61
N LEU A 212 13.17 12.98 3.54
CA LEU A 212 11.94 12.91 2.75
C LEU A 212 10.77 12.37 3.57
N ALA A 213 10.97 11.24 4.27
CA ALA A 213 9.96 10.64 5.14
C ALA A 213 9.49 11.63 6.22
N GLN A 214 10.44 12.33 6.86
CA GLN A 214 10.12 13.34 7.88
C GLN A 214 9.37 14.54 7.30
N SER A 215 9.76 15.03 6.13
CA SER A 215 9.06 16.15 5.46
C SER A 215 7.60 15.81 5.16
N HIS A 216 7.34 14.61 4.63
CA HIS A 216 6.00 14.12 4.35
C HIS A 216 5.19 13.89 5.63
N TYR A 217 5.80 13.34 6.68
CA TYR A 217 5.16 13.20 7.99
C TYR A 217 4.73 14.56 8.58
N GLU A 218 5.61 15.56 8.53
CA GLU A 218 5.31 16.91 9.01
C GLU A 218 4.24 17.61 8.16
N GLN A 219 4.20 17.35 6.85
CA GLN A 219 3.12 17.80 5.98
C GLN A 219 1.78 17.15 6.35
N ALA A 220 1.75 15.82 6.51
CA ALA A 220 0.55 15.10 6.93
C ALA A 220 0.00 15.63 8.25
N ARG A 221 0.88 15.82 9.24
CA ARG A 221 0.52 16.35 10.57
C ARG A 221 -0.06 17.77 10.50
N ARG A 222 0.44 18.63 9.62
CA ARG A 222 -0.10 19.99 9.41
C ARG A 222 -1.49 19.97 8.78
N LEU A 223 -1.73 19.07 7.83
CA LEU A 223 -3.00 18.97 7.11
C LEU A 223 -4.08 18.20 7.90
N ALA A 224 -3.71 17.47 8.95
CA ALA A 224 -4.61 16.61 9.72
C ALA A 224 -5.56 17.34 10.71
N ALA A 225 -5.56 18.67 10.76
CA ALA A 225 -6.27 19.44 11.80
C ALA A 225 -7.80 19.18 11.82
N ASP A 226 -8.42 19.03 10.64
CA ASP A 226 -9.89 19.05 10.49
C ASP A 226 -10.47 17.77 9.85
N LEU A 227 -9.82 16.62 10.05
CA LEU A 227 -10.22 15.36 9.40
C LEU A 227 -11.38 14.61 10.05
N GLY A 228 -11.88 15.06 11.21
CA GLY A 228 -12.98 14.40 11.92
C GLY A 228 -12.71 12.89 12.13
N PRO A 229 -13.70 12.00 11.88
CA PRO A 229 -13.53 10.55 11.99
C PRO A 229 -12.47 9.97 11.05
N ALA A 230 -12.25 10.59 9.87
CA ALA A 230 -11.28 10.11 8.90
C ALA A 230 -9.82 10.24 9.37
N ARG A 231 -9.58 10.97 10.47
CA ARG A 231 -8.28 11.00 11.13
C ARG A 231 -7.78 9.60 11.52
N ALA A 232 -8.69 8.65 11.78
CA ALA A 232 -8.30 7.27 12.09
C ALA A 232 -7.58 6.56 10.93
N ALA A 233 -7.74 7.02 9.68
CA ALA A 233 -6.98 6.50 8.54
C ALA A 233 -5.48 6.84 8.60
N LEU A 234 -5.09 7.86 9.37
CA LEU A 234 -3.69 8.31 9.53
C LEU A 234 -2.93 7.61 10.66
N LEU A 235 -3.52 6.59 11.28
CA LEU A 235 -2.92 5.89 12.42
C LEU A 235 -1.85 4.85 12.07
N PRO A 236 -1.92 4.14 10.93
CA PRO A 236 -0.78 3.40 10.40
C PRO A 236 0.43 4.31 10.18
#